data_AF-A0A6V7J2Y0-F1
#
_entry.id   AF-A0A6V7J2Y0-F1
#
_cell.length_a   1.000
_cell.length_b   1.000
_cell.length_c   1.000
_cell.angle_alpha   90.00
_cell.angle_beta   90.00
_cell.angle_gamma   90.00
#
_symmetry.space_group_name_H-M   'P 1'
#
loop_
_entity.id
_entity.type
_entity.pdbx_description
1 polymer ?
#
loop_
_entity_poly.entity_id
_entity_poly.type
_entity_poly.pdbx_seq_one_letter_code
_entity_poly.pdbx_strand_id
1 'polypeptide(L)' 'IWEIQPEKHRPGAVEHTIGWPLDKNTYGGSFLYHLNEDTPLVAVGFVVGLDYWNPYLHPFKEFQRFKQHPAIRPTFEGGK' A
#
# COMPACT_ATOMS: atom_id res chain seq x y z
N ILE A 1 6.64 6.78 -4.09
CA ILE A 1 6.92 7.39 -2.78
C ILE A 1 5.86 8.46 -2.56
N TRP A 2 5.44 8.68 -1.32
CA TRP A 2 4.48 9.70 -0.92
C TRP A 2 5.09 10.56 0.19
N GLU A 3 4.92 11.87 0.12
CA GLU A 3 5.16 12.76 1.26
C GLU A 3 3.83 12.90 2.02
N ILE A 4 3.82 12.56 3.31
CA ILE A 4 2.62 12.55 4.15
C ILE A 4 2.67 13.64 5.23
N GLN A 5 1.55 13.83 5.92
CA GLN A 5 1.50 14.72 7.08
C GLN A 5 2.47 14.24 8.19
N PRO A 6 3.32 15.12 8.76
CA PRO A 6 4.30 14.75 9.79
C PRO A 6 3.70 14.00 10.99
N GLU A 7 2.50 14.38 11.43
CA GLU A 7 1.79 13.76 12.54
C GLU A 7 1.37 12.31 12.30
N LYS A 8 1.31 11.87 11.03
CA LYS A 8 1.02 10.49 10.63
C LYS A 8 2.30 9.69 10.37
N HIS A 9 3.46 10.35 10.33
CA HIS A 9 4.72 9.74 10.01
C HIS A 9 5.35 9.04 11.23
N ARG A 10 5.80 7.80 11.05
CA ARG A 10 6.41 6.96 12.09
C ARG A 10 7.75 6.41 11.57
N PRO A 11 8.84 7.19 11.60
CA PRO A 11 10.11 6.79 10.97
C PRO A 11 10.58 5.39 11.39
N GLY A 12 10.98 4.57 10.41
CA GLY A 12 11.42 3.19 10.63
C GLY A 12 10.29 2.16 10.78
N ALA A 13 9.02 2.59 10.79
CA ALA A 13 7.90 1.66 10.79
C ALA A 13 7.79 0.90 9.46
N VAL A 14 7.53 -0.40 9.58
CA VAL A 14 7.38 -1.34 8.48
C VAL A 14 6.05 -2.05 8.62
N GLU A 15 5.21 -1.97 7.59
CA GLU A 15 3.91 -2.62 7.55
C GLU A 15 3.75 -3.49 6.29
N HIS A 16 3.21 -4.69 6.49
CA HIS A 16 2.83 -5.62 5.43
C HIS A 16 1.39 -6.06 5.66
N THR A 17 0.62 -6.15 4.57
CA THR A 17 -0.76 -6.64 4.63
C THR A 17 -1.02 -7.68 3.54
N ILE A 18 -1.93 -8.60 3.85
CA ILE A 18 -2.46 -9.60 2.93
C ILE A 18 -3.99 -9.56 2.99
N GLY A 19 -4.65 -10.15 2.00
CA GLY A 19 -6.10 -10.17 1.89
C GLY A 19 -6.60 -9.04 0.99
N TRP A 20 -7.60 -8.28 1.47
CA TRP A 20 -8.27 -7.27 0.64
C TRP A 20 -7.26 -6.30 0.00
N PRO A 21 -7.40 -5.97 -1.30
CA PRO A 21 -8.53 -6.25 -2.19
C PRO A 21 -8.50 -7.59 -2.93
N LEU A 22 -7.49 -8.43 -2.70
CA LEU A 22 -7.38 -9.73 -3.33
C LEU A 22 -8.33 -10.76 -2.72
N ASP A 23 -8.70 -11.76 -3.52
CA ASP A 23 -9.39 -12.94 -3.02
C ASP A 23 -8.38 -13.93 -2.38
N LYS A 24 -8.89 -15.02 -1.80
CA LYS A 24 -8.04 -16.02 -1.14
C LYS A 24 -7.19 -16.86 -2.10
N ASN A 25 -7.48 -16.81 -3.40
CA ASN A 25 -6.85 -17.63 -4.44
C ASN A 25 -5.82 -16.84 -5.26
N THR A 26 -5.67 -15.54 -5.01
CA THR A 26 -4.72 -14.67 -5.68
C THR A 26 -3.59 -14.33 -4.72
N TYR A 27 -2.38 -14.79 -5.02
CA TYR A 27 -1.21 -14.46 -4.22
C TYR A 27 -0.85 -12.97 -4.38
N GLY A 28 -0.60 -12.30 -3.26
CA GLY A 28 -0.20 -10.90 -3.25
C GLY A 28 -0.36 -10.24 -1.90
N GLY A 29 -0.04 -8.94 -1.86
CA GLY A 29 -0.08 -8.16 -0.64
C GLY A 29 0.59 -6.79 -0.81
N SER A 30 0.55 -5.99 0.25
CA SER A 30 1.14 -4.65 0.26
C SER A 30 2.43 -4.58 1.06
N PHE A 31 3.20 -3.54 0.78
CA PHE A 31 4.21 -3.04 1.69
C PHE A 31 4.03 -1.53 1.88
N LEU A 32 4.29 -1.05 3.10
CA LEU A 32 4.26 0.36 3.45
C LEU A 32 5.37 0.64 4.47
N TYR A 33 6.35 1.46 4.07
CA TYR A 33 7.55 1.74 4.85
C TYR A 33 7.67 3.25 5.09
N HIS A 34 7.78 3.64 6.34
CA HIS A 34 8.08 5.01 6.73
C HIS A 34 9.59 5.22 6.71
N LEU A 35 10.07 6.00 5.75
CA LEU A 35 11.48 6.24 5.54
C LEU A 35 12.04 7.16 6.63
N ASN A 36 13.22 6.86 7.14
CA ASN A 36 13.86 7.67 8.17
C ASN A 36 14.77 8.74 7.53
N GLU A 37 14.13 9.66 6.81
CA GLU A 37 14.77 10.78 6.10
C GLU A 37 14.28 12.12 6.68
N ASP A 38 14.89 13.24 6.26
CA ASP A 38 14.53 14.58 6.75
C ASP A 38 13.09 15.00 6.41
N THR A 39 12.49 14.37 5.40
CA THR A 39 11.09 14.61 4.98
C THR A 39 10.21 13.41 5.33
N PRO A 40 8.92 13.62 5.66
CA PRO A 40 8.01 12.55 6.06
C PRO A 40 7.58 11.69 4.87
N LEU A 41 8.47 10.81 4.42
CA LEU A 41 8.28 9.99 3.22
C LEU A 41 7.82 8.58 3.55
N VAL A 42 6.85 8.10 2.77
CA VAL A 42 6.37 6.72 2.79
C VAL A 42 6.63 6.06 1.44
N ALA A 43 7.35 4.95 1.44
CA ALA A 43 7.43 4.03 0.32
C ALA A 43 6.29 3.01 0.42
N VAL A 44 5.42 2.95 -0.58
CA VAL A 44 4.26 2.04 -0.61
C VAL A 44 4.20 1.32 -1.94
N GLY A 45 3.80 0.07 -1.91
CA GLY A 45 3.55 -0.71 -3.12
C GLY A 45 2.66 -1.92 -2.86
N PHE A 46 2.36 -2.62 -3.94
CA PHE A 46 1.46 -3.76 -3.95
C PHE A 46 2.00 -4.80 -4.94
N VAL A 47 2.02 -6.05 -4.51
CA VAL A 47 2.51 -7.19 -5.27
C VAL A 47 1.33 -8.09 -5.60
N VAL A 48 1.31 -8.59 -6.84
CA VAL A 48 0.37 -9.61 -7.30
C VAL A 48 1.20 -10.69 -8.01
N GLY A 49 1.05 -11.93 -7.59
CA GLY A 49 1.67 -13.08 -8.26
C GLY A 49 1.11 -13.26 -9.66
N LEU A 50 1.96 -13.55 -10.66
CA LEU A 50 1.56 -13.66 -12.07
C LEU A 50 0.81 -14.96 -12.41
N ASP A 51 0.53 -15.78 -11.39
CA ASP A 51 -0.24 -17.02 -11.44
C ASP A 51 -1.75 -16.80 -11.19
N TYR A 52 -2.21 -15.54 -11.16
CA TYR A 52 -3.64 -15.25 -11.06
C TYR A 52 -4.43 -15.82 -12.26
N TRP A 53 -5.61 -16.37 -11.98
CA TRP A 53 -6.43 -17.03 -12.99
C TRP A 53 -7.38 -16.07 -13.71
N ASN A 54 -7.78 -14.97 -13.07
CA ASN A 54 -8.78 -14.04 -13.60
C ASN A 54 -8.14 -13.08 -14.63
N PRO A 55 -8.47 -13.18 -15.93
CA PRO A 55 -7.85 -12.35 -16.97
C PRO A 55 -8.25 -10.87 -16.89
N TYR A 56 -9.26 -10.53 -16.09
CA TYR A 56 -9.69 -9.14 -15.87
C TYR A 56 -9.03 -8.51 -14.63
N LEU A 57 -8.23 -9.26 -13.87
CA LEU A 57 -7.49 -8.71 -12.74
C LEU A 57 -6.47 -7.70 -13.24
N HIS A 58 -6.45 -6.53 -12.63
CA HIS A 58 -5.59 -5.44 -13.04
C HIS A 58 -4.70 -5.01 -11.87
N PRO A 59 -3.43 -5.47 -11.79
CA PRO A 59 -2.58 -5.26 -10.61
C PRO A 59 -2.45 -3.79 -10.18
N PHE A 60 -2.32 -2.88 -11.15
CA PHE A 60 -2.28 -1.45 -10.86
C PHE A 60 -3.59 -0.92 -10.24
N LYS A 61 -4.77 -1.37 -10.70
CA LYS A 61 -6.05 -0.95 -10.11
C LYS A 61 -6.23 -1.53 -8.71
N GLU A 62 -5.80 -2.76 -8.47
CA GLU A 62 -5.79 -3.35 -7.13
C GLU A 62 -4.91 -2.54 -6.17
N PHE A 63 -3.75 -2.08 -6.62
CA PHE A 63 -2.93 -1.15 -5.83
C PHE A 63 -3.65 0.17 -5.52
N GLN A 64 -4.30 0.80 -6.51
CA GLN A 64 -5.05 2.04 -6.26
C GLN A 64 -6.22 1.80 -5.29
N ARG A 65 -6.88 0.65 -5.40
CA ARG A 65 -7.98 0.22 -4.52
C ARG A 65 -7.48 -0.07 -3.09
N PHE A 66 -6.36 -0.76 -2.93
CA PHE A 66 -5.72 -1.03 -1.64
C PHE A 66 -5.54 0.26 -0.80
N LYS A 67 -5.07 1.35 -1.43
CA LYS A 67 -4.88 2.64 -0.74
C LYS A 67 -6.18 3.25 -0.21
N GLN A 68 -7.35 2.77 -0.64
CA GLN A 68 -8.66 3.20 -0.13
C GLN A 68 -9.13 2.39 1.08
N HIS A 69 -8.41 1.34 1.50
CA HIS A 69 -8.76 0.58 2.69
C HIS A 69 -8.82 1.50 3.93
N PRO A 70 -9.81 1.40 4.82
CA PRO A 70 -9.97 2.31 5.96
C PRO A 70 -8.77 2.39 6.90
N ALA A 71 -7.98 1.31 7.01
CA ALA A 71 -6.76 1.31 7.82
C ALA A 71 -5.56 1.99 7.14
N ILE A 72 -5.61 2.19 5.81
CA ILE A 72 -4.49 2.67 4.99
C ILE A 72 -4.73 4.10 4.50
N ARG A 73 -5.96 4.39 4.06
CA ARG A 73 -6.37 5.68 3.51
C ARG A 73 -5.98 6.86 4.40
N PRO A 74 -6.18 6.84 5.73
CA PRO A 74 -5.84 7.97 6.59
C PRO A 74 -4.37 8.38 6.49
N THR A 75 -3.45 7.43 6.26
CA THR A 75 -2.01 7.70 6.11
C THR A 75 -1.70 8.65 4.96
N PHE A 76 -2.47 8.57 3.86
CA PHE A 76 -2.23 9.35 2.64
C PHE A 76 -3.10 10.61 2.53
N GLU A 77 -4.06 10.83 3.43
CA GLU A 77 -4.90 12.03 3.41
C GLU A 77 -4.07 13.29 3.66
N GLY A 78 -4.12 14.22 2.68
CA GLY A 78 -3.31 15.44 2.67
C GLY A 78 -1.88 15.25 2.17
N GLY A 79 -1.50 14.03 1.76
CA GLY A 79 -0.20 13.73 1.18
C GLY A 79 -0.09 14.03 -0.32
N LYS A 80 1.14 14.00 -0.85
CA LYS A 80 1.49 14.21 -2.26
C LYS A 80 2.47 13.17 -2.79
#